data_AF-A0A3N2DEK1-F1
#
_entry.id   AF-A0A3N2DEK1-F1
#
_cell.length_a   1.000
_cell.length_b   1.000
_cell.length_c   1.000
_cell.angle_alpha   90.00
_cell.angle_beta   90.00
_cell.angle_gamma   90.00
#
_symmetry.space_group_name_H-M   'P 1'
#
loop_
_entity.id
_entity.type
_entity.pdbx_description
1 polymer ?
#
loop_
_entity_poly.entity_id
_entity_poly.type
_entity_poly.pdbx_seq_one_letter_code
_entity_poly.pdbx_strand_id
1 'polypeptide(L)'
;MNLEHWGTIVALVAALAGIIWQGTKAIADARAGVHARHSTERRDTVADRDALIDQMQEEITALRLRLDRVEAQLAVEQDYSRQLVDQIYRGEGPPPRPRPTTA
;
A
#
# COMPACT_ATOMS: atom_id res chain seq x y z
N MET A 1 -26.95 44.72 54.51
CA MET A 1 -26.25 43.62 53.81
C MET A 1 -25.75 44.18 52.49
N ASN A 2 -24.44 44.45 52.46
CA ASN A 2 -23.81 45.37 51.51
C ASN A 2 -23.52 44.72 50.16
N LEU A 3 -23.45 45.54 49.10
CA LEU A 3 -23.10 45.16 47.72
C LEU A 3 -21.86 44.25 47.61
N GLU A 4 -20.95 44.34 48.57
CA GLU A 4 -19.73 43.51 48.65
C GLU A 4 -20.02 42.00 48.75
N HIS A 5 -21.11 41.59 49.40
CA HIS A 5 -21.51 40.18 49.44
C HIS A 5 -22.08 39.68 48.11
N TRP A 6 -22.72 40.57 47.33
CA TRP A 6 -23.20 40.21 46.00
C TRP A 6 -22.04 40.06 45.00
N GLY A 7 -21.01 40.91 45.11
CA GLY A 7 -19.81 40.81 44.28
C GLY A 7 -19.06 39.49 44.47
N THR A 8 -18.92 39.01 45.71
CA THR A 8 -18.27 37.73 46.00
C THR A 8 -19.09 36.53 45.54
N ILE A 9 -20.43 36.58 45.67
CA ILE A 9 -21.32 35.53 45.17
C ILE A 9 -21.23 35.43 43.65
N VAL A 10 -21.26 36.56 42.93
CA VAL A 10 -21.16 36.56 41.46
C VAL A 10 -19.78 36.06 41.00
N ALA A 11 -18.70 36.48 41.67
CA ALA A 11 -17.35 36.01 41.37
C ALA A 11 -17.21 34.49 41.61
N LEU A 12 -17.80 33.95 42.69
CA LEU A 12 -17.80 32.53 42.98
C LEU A 12 -18.55 31.73 41.91
N VAL A 13 -19.73 32.20 41.50
CA VAL A 13 -20.53 31.56 40.45
C VAL A 13 -19.82 31.59 39.10
N ALA A 14 -19.19 32.72 38.75
CA ALA A 14 -18.41 32.84 37.52
C ALA A 14 -17.17 31.93 37.52
N ALA A 15 -16.48 31.82 38.66
CA ALA A 15 -15.33 30.92 38.79
C ALA A 15 -15.76 29.45 38.66
N LEU A 16 -16.85 29.05 39.32
CA LEU A 16 -17.40 27.70 39.20
C LEU A 16 -17.84 27.38 37.77
N ALA A 17 -18.53 28.31 37.10
CA ALA A 17 -18.93 28.16 35.71
C ALA A 17 -17.70 28.05 34.78
N GLY A 18 -16.65 28.83 35.02
CA GLY A 18 -15.40 28.77 34.29
C GLY A 18 -14.69 27.41 34.42
N ILE A 19 -14.64 26.86 35.64
CA ILE A 19 -14.05 25.53 35.89
C ILE A 19 -14.86 24.43 35.18
N ILE A 20 -16.19 24.48 35.27
CA ILE A 20 -17.06 23.51 34.60
C ILE A 20 -16.87 23.58 33.08
N TRP A 21 -16.82 24.78 32.51
CA TRP A 21 -16.62 24.99 31.08
C TRP A 21 -15.26 24.48 30.60
N GLN A 22 -14.18 24.74 31.34
CA GLN A 22 -12.86 24.22 31.00
C GLN A 22 -12.80 22.70 31.11
N GLY A 23 -13.44 22.11 32.12
CA GLY A 23 -13.53 20.67 32.29
C GLY A 23 -14.28 19.99 31.14
N THR A 24 -15.44 20.52 30.73
CA THR A 24 -16.21 19.97 29.61
C THR A 24 -15.48 20.12 28.28
N LYS A 25 -14.82 21.25 28.05
CA LYS A 25 -14.01 21.48 26.85
C LYS A 25 -12.81 20.53 26.78
N ALA A 26 -12.08 20.34 27.88
CA ALA A 26 -10.96 19.40 27.92
C ALA A 26 -11.39 17.95 27.63
N ILE A 27 -12.55 17.52 28.12
CA ILE A 27 -13.11 16.19 27.83
C ILE A 27 -13.53 16.08 26.37
N ALA A 28 -14.15 17.13 25.81
CA ALA A 28 -14.56 17.17 24.41
C ALA A 28 -13.34 17.12 23.47
N ASP A 29 -12.30 17.90 23.74
CA ASP A 29 -11.06 17.94 22.97
C ASP A 29 -10.30 16.60 23.06
N ALA A 30 -10.30 15.96 24.23
CA ALA A 30 -9.72 14.61 24.39
C ALA A 30 -10.46 13.57 23.55
N ARG A 31 -11.81 13.59 23.51
CA ARG A 31 -12.60 12.68 22.68
C ARG A 31 -12.42 12.95 21.18
N ALA A 32 -12.39 14.22 20.78
CA ALA A 32 -12.12 14.61 19.39
C ALA A 32 -10.73 14.15 18.94
N GLY A 33 -9.71 14.31 19.79
CA GLY A 33 -8.35 13.84 19.54
C GLY A 33 -8.23 12.32 19.39
N VAL A 34 -8.98 11.55 20.17
CA VAL A 34 -9.02 10.07 20.06
C VAL A 34 -9.65 9.63 18.73
N HIS A 35 -10.78 10.22 18.33
CA HIS A 35 -11.39 9.90 17.04
C HIS A 35 -10.51 10.30 15.85
N ALA A 36 -9.82 11.44 15.93
CA ALA A 36 -8.88 11.88 14.91
C ALA A 36 -7.70 10.90 14.77
N ARG A 37 -7.11 10.45 15.89
CA ARG A 37 -6.02 9.46 15.90
C ARG A 37 -6.44 8.13 15.28
N HIS A 38 -7.58 7.57 15.69
CA HIS A 38 -8.06 6.30 15.13
C HIS A 38 -8.38 6.40 13.64
N SER A 39 -8.89 7.53 13.17
CA SER A 39 -9.14 7.73 11.74
C SER A 39 -7.84 7.84 10.94
N THR A 40 -6.80 8.43 11.52
CA THR A 40 -5.47 8.57 10.90
C THR A 40 -4.74 7.22 10.88
N GLU A 41 -4.70 6.49 12.00
CA GLU A 41 -4.12 5.14 12.09
C GLU A 41 -4.79 4.15 11.11
N ARG A 42 -6.12 4.21 10.96
CA ARG A 42 -6.83 3.41 9.95
C ARG A 42 -6.48 3.80 8.52
N ARG A 43 -6.24 5.09 8.26
CA ARG A 43 -5.85 5.57 6.93
C ARG A 43 -4.43 5.15 6.59
N ASP A 44 -3.50 5.25 7.53
CA ASP A 44 -2.11 4.87 7.35
C ASP A 44 -2.00 3.36 7.08
N THR A 45 -2.71 2.55 7.86
CA THR A 45 -2.75 1.09 7.65
C THR A 45 -3.42 0.66 6.32
N VAL A 46 -4.33 1.47 5.77
CA VAL A 46 -4.90 1.23 4.43
C VAL A 46 -3.92 1.64 3.34
N ALA A 47 -3.27 2.81 3.48
CA ALA A 47 -2.27 3.28 2.53
C ALA A 47 -1.08 2.31 2.43
N ASP A 48 -0.61 1.76 3.55
CA ASP A 48 0.46 0.76 3.57
C ASP A 48 0.05 -0.54 2.87
N ARG A 49 -1.23 -0.94 3.00
CA ARG A 49 -1.77 -2.12 2.32
C ARG A 49 -1.91 -1.90 0.82
N ASP A 50 -2.38 -0.73 0.40
CA ASP A 50 -2.51 -0.40 -1.02
C ASP A 50 -1.13 -0.33 -1.68
N ALA A 51 -0.14 0.27 -1.01
CA ALA A 51 1.25 0.28 -1.49
C ALA A 51 1.84 -1.14 -1.63
N LEU A 52 1.56 -2.03 -0.69
CA LEU A 52 1.97 -3.43 -0.79
C LEU A 52 1.27 -4.16 -1.95
N ILE A 53 -0.02 -3.89 -2.17
CA ILE A 53 -0.78 -4.48 -3.28
C ILE A 53 -0.20 -4.01 -4.61
N ASP A 54 0.09 -2.72 -4.76
CA ASP A 54 0.69 -2.16 -5.96
C ASP A 54 2.07 -2.79 -6.24
N GLN A 55 2.90 -2.94 -5.20
CA GLN A 55 4.18 -3.63 -5.31
C GLN A 55 4.01 -5.09 -5.76
N MET A 56 3.08 -5.84 -5.15
CA MET A 56 2.83 -7.23 -5.53
C MET A 56 2.30 -7.34 -6.97
N GLN A 57 1.47 -6.40 -7.43
CA GLN A 57 0.99 -6.36 -8.81
C GLN A 57 2.11 -6.09 -9.81
N GLU A 58 3.03 -5.19 -9.47
CA GLU A 58 4.21 -4.91 -10.28
C GLU A 58 5.12 -6.15 -10.37
N GLU A 59 5.38 -6.82 -9.24
CA GLU A 59 6.16 -8.07 -9.19
C GLU A 59 5.51 -9.19 -10.02
N ILE A 60 4.20 -9.39 -9.91
CA ILE A 60 3.46 -10.38 -10.71
C ILE A 60 3.57 -10.05 -12.21
N THR A 61 3.48 -8.78 -12.58
CA THR A 61 3.58 -8.35 -13.98
C THR A 61 4.98 -8.60 -14.54
N ALA A 62 6.01 -8.27 -13.76
CA ALA A 62 7.40 -8.54 -14.13
C ALA A 62 7.67 -10.05 -14.27
N LEU A 63 7.13 -10.88 -13.37
CA LEU A 63 7.25 -12.33 -13.43
C LEU A 63 6.54 -12.91 -14.65
N ARG A 64 5.34 -12.44 -15.00
CA ARG A 64 4.62 -12.85 -16.21
C ARG A 64 5.42 -12.53 -17.47
N LEU A 65 5.93 -11.32 -17.60
CA LEU A 65 6.79 -10.92 -18.73
C LEU A 65 8.05 -11.79 -18.84
N ARG A 66 8.65 -12.16 -17.70
CA ARG A 66 9.81 -13.04 -17.67
C ARG A 66 9.43 -14.47 -18.10
N LEU A 67 8.29 -14.96 -17.64
CA LEU A 67 7.77 -16.28 -18.01
C LEU A 67 7.47 -16.35 -19.51
N ASP A 68 6.80 -15.35 -20.07
CA ASP A 68 6.52 -15.25 -21.51
C ASP A 68 7.82 -15.27 -22.34
N ARG A 69 8.87 -14.56 -21.89
CA ARG A 69 10.19 -14.60 -22.55
C ARG A 69 10.80 -16.00 -22.52
N VAL A 70 10.74 -16.68 -21.38
CA VAL A 70 11.29 -18.03 -21.21
C VAL A 70 10.52 -19.04 -22.04
N GLU A 71 9.19 -18.95 -22.08
CA GLU A 71 8.35 -19.81 -22.92
C GLU A 71 8.64 -19.61 -24.40
N ALA A 72 8.82 -18.36 -24.84
CA ALA A 72 9.22 -18.06 -26.22
C ALA A 72 10.60 -18.66 -26.56
N GLN A 73 11.58 -18.57 -25.65
CA GLN A 73 12.90 -19.18 -25.85
C GLN A 73 12.81 -20.71 -25.92
N LEU A 74 12.03 -21.32 -25.02
CA LEU A 74 11.81 -22.76 -25.01
C LEU A 74 11.15 -23.25 -26.30
N ALA A 75 10.17 -22.52 -26.83
CA ALA A 75 9.52 -22.86 -28.09
C ALA A 75 10.52 -22.86 -29.26
N VAL A 76 11.41 -21.87 -29.32
CA VAL A 76 12.48 -21.77 -30.33
C VAL A 76 13.48 -22.93 -30.21
N GLU A 77 13.88 -23.28 -28.98
CA GLU A 77 14.80 -24.41 -28.75
C GLU A 77 14.17 -25.76 -29.11
N GLN A 78 12.88 -25.96 -28.80
CA GLN A 78 12.15 -27.17 -29.15
C GLN A 78 12.03 -27.32 -30.67
N ASP A 79 11.72 -26.24 -31.38
CA ASP A 79 11.64 -26.26 -32.84
C ASP A 79 13.00 -26.56 -33.48
N TYR A 80 14.05 -25.89 -33.01
CA TYR A 80 15.42 -26.18 -33.44
C TYR A 80 15.82 -27.65 -33.18
N SER A 81 15.45 -28.19 -32.03
CA SER A 81 15.72 -29.59 -31.69
C SER A 81 15.00 -30.56 -32.63
N ARG A 82 13.75 -30.28 -32.99
CA ARG A 82 13.00 -31.07 -33.98
C ARG A 82 13.66 -31.02 -35.36
N GLN A 83 14.05 -29.83 -35.82
CA GLN A 83 14.74 -29.66 -37.10
C GLN A 83 16.08 -30.41 -37.13
N LEU A 84 16.82 -30.39 -36.04
CA LEU A 84 18.10 -31.09 -35.91
C LEU A 84 17.92 -32.61 -35.97
N VAL A 85 16.89 -33.15 -35.29
CA VAL A 85 16.55 -34.58 -35.39
C VAL A 85 16.17 -34.96 -36.82
N ASP A 86 15.28 -34.18 -37.46
CA ASP A 86 14.84 -34.43 -38.84
C ASP A 86 16.02 -34.42 -39.83
N GLN A 87 16.96 -33.49 -39.69
CA GLN A 87 18.13 -33.39 -40.57
C GLN A 87 19.13 -34.54 -40.34
N ILE A 88 19.34 -34.96 -39.09
CA ILE A 88 20.16 -36.15 -38.78
C ILE A 88 19.57 -37.39 -39.49
N TYR A 89 18.25 -37.56 -39.46
CA TYR A 89 17.59 -38.67 -40.17
C TYR A 89 17.69 -38.55 -41.70
N ARG A 90 17.75 -37.35 -42.26
CA ARG A 90 17.93 -37.11 -43.70
C ARG A 90 19.39 -37.17 -44.17
N GLY A 91 20.35 -37.21 -43.25
CA GLY A 91 21.79 -37.20 -43.58
C GLY A 91 22.31 -35.83 -44.03
N GLU A 92 21.59 -34.75 -43.74
CA GLU A 92 22.01 -33.37 -44.02
C GLU A 92 22.81 -32.81 -42.83
N GLY A 93 23.68 -31.82 -43.07
CA GLY A 93 24.46 -31.17 -42.00
C GLY A 93 23.56 -30.43 -40.99
N PRO A 94 24.01 -30.18 -39.75
CA PRO A 94 23.17 -29.64 -38.69
C PRO A 94 22.65 -28.22 -39.01
N PRO A 95 21.43 -27.88 -38.55
CA PRO A 95 20.84 -26.57 -38.83
C PRO A 95 21.61 -25.46 -38.10
N PRO A 96 21.63 -24.23 -38.63
CA PRO A 96 22.26 -23.10 -37.96
C PRO A 96 21.51 -22.78 -36.65
N ARG A 97 22.25 -22.61 -35.55
CA ARG A 97 21.66 -22.31 -34.25
C ARG A 97 20.83 -21.02 -34.30
N PRO A 98 19.63 -21.01 -33.68
CA PRO A 98 18.85 -19.78 -33.54
C PRO A 98 19.67 -18.76 -32.75
N ARG A 99 19.69 -17.51 -33.23
CA ARG A 99 20.32 -16.41 -32.49
C ARG A 99 19.42 -16.02 -31.32
N PRO A 100 19.98 -15.69 -30.14
CA PRO A 100 19.19 -15.17 -29.05
C PRO A 100 18.48 -13.89 -29.51
N THR A 101 17.15 -13.93 -29.55
CA THR A 101 16.33 -12.75 -29.78
C THR A 101 16.40 -11.89 -28.52
N THR A 102 17.19 -10.83 -28.58
CA THR A 102 17.14 -9.74 -27.60
C THR A 102 15.84 -8.98 -27.83
N ALA A 103 14.77 -9.46 -27.22
CA ALA A 103 13.55 -8.69 -26.98
C ALA A 103 13.67 -7.99 -25.64
#